data_AF-A0A6N7ZQ01-F1
#
_entry.id   AF-A0A6N7ZQ01-F1
#
_cell.length_a   1.000
_cell.length_b   1.000
_cell.length_c   1.000
_cell.angle_alpha   90.00
_cell.angle_beta   90.00
_cell.angle_gamma   90.00
#
_symmetry.space_group_name_H-M   'P 1'
#
loop_
_entity.id
_entity.type
_entity.pdbx_description
1 polymer ?
#
loop_
_entity_poly.entity_id
_entity_poly.type
_entity_poly.pdbx_seq_one_letter_code
_entity_poly.pdbx_strand_id
1 'polypeptide(L)'
;MARFEGGWLSRAAMGIAAISVAGELASVSPAASQETGQAPITVRDFIGCWRSTGPSGIIIRTDYNKPDGYKAASQEIMLSFDPVGGGPEYSELVNSTLDVWSESEGFYIPSQYLSGVFDPVAKSVIIGAPDQGNSTNYRLGDQLVMVHHKATETSADNSLRYLKKISCEAMKERRDELHSTLKLNPE
;
A
#
# COMPACT_ATOMS: atom_id res chain seq x y z
N MET A 1 27.16 30.38 -21.92
CA MET A 1 27.07 30.80 -23.32
C MET A 1 28.05 29.97 -24.13
N ALA A 2 27.55 29.03 -24.94
CA ALA A 2 28.34 28.37 -25.98
C ALA A 2 27.42 28.20 -27.20
N ARG A 3 27.80 28.86 -28.30
CA ARG A 3 27.15 28.78 -29.61
C ARG A 3 27.64 27.53 -30.32
N PHE A 4 26.75 26.83 -31.02
CA PHE A 4 27.12 26.01 -32.18
C PHE A 4 26.20 26.37 -33.34
N GLU A 5 26.84 26.86 -34.40
CA GLU A 5 26.27 27.22 -35.69
C GLU A 5 26.38 26.03 -36.67
N GLY A 6 25.40 25.93 -37.59
CA GLY A 6 25.45 25.38 -38.96
C GLY A 6 26.04 23.98 -39.22
N GLY A 7 25.44 23.10 -40.02
CA GLY A 7 24.33 23.22 -40.95
C GLY A 7 24.39 22.17 -42.08
N TRP A 8 23.30 22.12 -42.86
CA TRP A 8 23.12 21.72 -44.27
C TRP A 8 23.15 20.23 -44.72
N LEU A 9 21.94 19.82 -45.14
CA LEU A 9 21.52 19.02 -46.32
C LEU A 9 22.02 17.58 -46.51
N SER A 10 21.06 16.64 -46.58
CA SER A 10 20.63 16.10 -47.88
C SER A 10 19.33 15.31 -47.80
N ARG A 11 18.47 15.56 -48.79
CA ARG A 11 17.20 14.89 -49.05
C ARG A 11 17.47 13.47 -49.58
N ALA A 12 16.78 12.48 -49.03
CA ALA A 12 16.47 11.24 -49.73
C ALA A 12 14.98 10.96 -49.57
N ALA A 13 14.23 11.25 -50.63
CA ALA A 13 12.88 10.75 -50.81
C ALA A 13 12.97 9.28 -51.24
N MET A 14 12.52 8.37 -50.40
CA MET A 14 12.21 7.00 -50.80
C MET A 14 10.70 6.82 -50.68
N GLY A 15 10.08 6.52 -51.81
CA GLY A 15 8.66 6.25 -51.92
C GLY A 15 8.30 5.00 -51.12
N ILE A 16 7.32 5.17 -50.23
CA ILE A 16 6.68 4.05 -49.54
C ILE A 16 5.48 3.65 -50.41
N ALA A 17 5.56 2.46 -51.00
CA ALA A 17 4.43 1.82 -51.64
C ALA A 17 3.35 1.54 -50.58
N ALA A 18 2.15 2.09 -50.79
CA ALA A 18 0.99 1.76 -49.98
C ALA A 18 0.55 0.33 -50.31
N ILE A 19 0.77 -0.60 -49.38
CA ILE A 19 0.18 -1.93 -49.42
C ILE A 19 -1.16 -1.83 -48.69
N SER A 20 -2.25 -1.82 -49.46
CA SER A 20 -3.61 -1.94 -48.94
C SER A 20 -3.85 -3.38 -48.47
N VAL A 21 -3.68 -3.65 -47.19
CA VAL A 21 -4.15 -4.91 -46.58
C VAL A 21 -5.59 -4.68 -46.12
N ALA A 22 -6.55 -5.06 -46.96
CA ALA A 22 -7.93 -5.24 -46.53
C ALA A 22 -7.99 -6.54 -45.70
N GLY A 23 -7.74 -6.42 -44.39
CA GLY A 23 -8.01 -7.47 -43.43
C GLY A 23 -9.41 -7.27 -42.86
N GLU A 24 -10.28 -8.27 -43.05
CA GLU A 24 -11.54 -8.39 -42.32
C GLU A 24 -11.25 -8.31 -40.81
N LEU A 25 -11.64 -7.20 -40.18
CA LEU A 25 -11.75 -7.12 -38.73
C LEU A 25 -12.93 -8.00 -38.33
N ALA A 26 -12.65 -9.28 -38.10
CA ALA A 26 -13.51 -10.11 -37.28
C ALA A 26 -13.72 -9.37 -35.95
N SER A 27 -14.95 -8.93 -35.70
CA SER A 27 -15.35 -8.36 -34.43
C SER A 27 -15.15 -9.42 -33.36
N VAL A 28 -14.00 -9.39 -32.70
CA VAL A 28 -13.79 -10.12 -31.45
C VAL A 28 -14.68 -9.43 -30.44
N SER A 29 -15.92 -9.88 -30.32
CA SER A 29 -16.75 -9.57 -29.15
C SER A 29 -15.92 -9.97 -27.94
N PRO A 30 -15.60 -9.06 -27.01
CA PRO A 30 -14.97 -9.45 -25.78
C PRO A 30 -15.94 -10.43 -25.12
N ALA A 31 -15.52 -11.68 -24.98
CA ALA A 31 -16.23 -12.64 -24.17
C ALA A 31 -16.43 -11.96 -22.82
N ALA A 32 -17.68 -11.68 -22.48
CA ALA A 32 -18.05 -11.17 -21.17
C ALA A 32 -17.53 -12.19 -20.17
N SER A 33 -16.41 -11.87 -19.51
CA SER A 33 -15.95 -12.61 -18.34
C SER A 33 -17.14 -12.72 -17.42
N GLN A 34 -17.62 -13.94 -17.22
CA GLN A 34 -18.59 -14.24 -16.18
C GLN A 34 -17.93 -13.83 -14.87
N GLU A 35 -18.30 -12.65 -14.36
CA GLU A 35 -18.09 -12.32 -12.96
C GLU A 35 -18.82 -13.40 -12.17
N THR A 36 -18.04 -14.33 -11.62
CA THR A 36 -18.47 -15.17 -10.52
C THR A 36 -19.14 -14.24 -9.51
N GLY A 37 -20.41 -14.52 -9.15
CA GLY A 37 -21.31 -13.65 -8.38
C GLY A 37 -20.89 -13.36 -6.92
N GLN A 38 -19.62 -13.09 -6.72
CA GLN A 38 -19.05 -12.59 -5.49
C GLN A 38 -19.50 -11.14 -5.33
N ALA A 39 -20.12 -10.84 -4.18
CA ALA A 39 -20.55 -9.49 -3.87
C ALA A 39 -19.37 -8.51 -4.04
N PRO A 40 -19.61 -7.30 -4.55
CA PRO A 40 -18.55 -6.31 -4.70
C PRO A 40 -17.91 -6.03 -3.34
N ILE A 41 -16.58 -5.97 -3.30
CA ILE A 41 -15.83 -5.54 -2.11
C ILE A 41 -16.18 -4.08 -1.85
N THR A 42 -16.47 -3.75 -0.60
CA THR A 42 -16.81 -2.41 -0.13
C THR A 42 -15.89 -2.00 1.02
N VAL A 43 -15.91 -0.71 1.36
CA VAL A 43 -15.21 -0.20 2.56
C VAL A 43 -15.56 -1.00 3.83
N ARG A 44 -16.79 -1.51 3.95
CA ARG A 44 -17.27 -2.25 5.12
C ARG A 44 -16.50 -3.55 5.35
N ASP A 45 -15.94 -4.12 4.29
CA ASP A 45 -15.13 -5.33 4.38
C ASP A 45 -13.79 -5.09 5.07
N PHE A 46 -13.35 -3.83 5.17
CA PHE A 46 -12.12 -3.41 5.85
C PHE A 46 -12.38 -2.95 7.29
N ILE A 47 -13.57 -2.46 7.60
CA ILE A 47 -13.91 -1.93 8.94
C ILE A 47 -13.69 -2.99 10.03
N GLY A 48 -13.07 -2.55 11.12
CA GLY A 48 -12.74 -3.35 12.30
C GLY A 48 -11.25 -3.40 12.58
N CYS A 49 -10.86 -4.35 13.42
CA CYS A 49 -9.53 -4.46 13.98
C CYS A 49 -8.76 -5.64 13.38
N TRP A 50 -7.50 -5.41 13.04
CA TRP A 50 -6.63 -6.36 12.35
C TRP A 50 -5.30 -6.46 13.07
N ARG A 51 -4.72 -7.66 13.12
CA ARG A 51 -3.39 -7.91 13.67
C ARG A 51 -2.57 -8.75 12.72
N SER A 52 -1.29 -8.45 12.58
CA SER A 52 -0.36 -9.31 11.83
C SER A 52 -0.41 -10.76 12.32
N THR A 53 -0.38 -11.72 11.40
CA THR A 53 -0.41 -13.16 11.75
C THR A 53 0.87 -13.63 12.45
N GLY A 54 1.92 -12.80 12.43
CA GLY A 54 3.18 -12.95 13.14
C GLY A 54 4.13 -11.82 12.75
N PRO A 55 5.38 -11.87 13.23
CA PRO A 55 6.41 -10.91 12.82
C PRO A 55 6.60 -10.93 11.30
N SER A 56 6.44 -9.78 10.67
CA SER A 56 6.60 -9.60 9.23
C SER A 56 7.99 -9.09 8.92
N GLY A 57 8.63 -9.68 7.91
CA GLY A 57 9.92 -9.23 7.42
C GLY A 57 9.82 -7.85 6.78
N ILE A 58 10.73 -6.97 7.16
CA ILE A 58 10.86 -5.62 6.61
C ILE A 58 12.24 -5.50 6.01
N ILE A 59 12.29 -4.97 4.79
CA ILE A 59 13.53 -4.59 4.15
C ILE A 59 13.66 -3.08 4.31
N ILE A 60 14.64 -2.66 5.09
CA ILE A 60 14.97 -1.25 5.31
C ILE A 60 16.25 -0.97 4.55
N ARG A 61 16.18 -0.13 3.52
CA ARG A 61 17.35 0.46 2.90
C ARG A 61 17.83 1.61 3.79
N THR A 62 19.05 1.50 4.30
CA THR A 62 19.67 2.47 5.23
C THR A 62 20.64 3.43 4.54
N ASP A 63 21.06 3.11 3.31
CA ASP A 63 21.91 3.99 2.49
C ASP A 63 21.57 3.78 0.99
N TYR A 64 21.09 4.84 0.33
CA TYR A 64 20.78 4.80 -1.09
C TYR A 64 22.02 4.67 -1.99
N ASN A 65 23.20 5.03 -1.49
CA ASN A 65 24.43 5.01 -2.29
C ASN A 65 25.14 3.65 -2.23
N LYS A 66 24.66 2.71 -1.41
CA LYS A 66 25.27 1.39 -1.24
C LYS A 66 24.32 0.27 -1.65
N PRO A 67 24.74 -0.66 -2.53
CA PRO A 67 23.91 -1.78 -2.97
C PRO A 67 23.68 -2.83 -1.88
N ASP A 68 24.48 -2.83 -0.81
CA ASP A 68 24.36 -3.68 0.38
C ASP A 68 23.82 -2.93 1.60
N GLY A 69 23.39 -1.68 1.42
CA GLY A 69 22.82 -0.81 2.47
C GLY A 69 21.41 -1.23 2.89
N TYR A 70 21.20 -2.50 3.20
CA TYR A 70 19.92 -3.05 3.63
C TYR A 70 20.04 -3.68 5.02
N LYS A 71 19.03 -3.41 5.85
CA LYS A 71 18.80 -4.06 7.14
C LYS A 71 17.48 -4.82 7.06
N ALA A 72 17.51 -6.09 7.45
CA ALA A 72 16.29 -6.82 7.75
C ALA A 72 15.84 -6.46 9.17
N ALA A 73 14.55 -6.19 9.32
CA ALA A 73 13.90 -6.05 10.62
C ALA A 73 12.66 -6.94 10.67
N SER A 74 12.18 -7.21 11.88
CA SER A 74 10.98 -8.01 12.09
C SER A 74 10.07 -7.30 13.08
N GLN A 75 8.85 -7.00 12.63
CA GLN A 75 7.87 -6.26 13.41
C GLN A 75 6.49 -6.87 13.27
N GLU A 76 5.68 -6.71 14.30
CA GLU A 76 4.25 -6.97 14.28
C GLU A 76 3.47 -5.65 14.26
N ILE A 77 2.21 -5.71 13.82
CA ILE A 77 1.31 -4.55 13.75
C ILE A 77 -0.12 -4.88 14.21
N MET A 78 -0.78 -3.83 14.67
CA MET A 78 -2.23 -3.76 14.85
C MET A 78 -2.75 -2.57 14.06
N LEU A 79 -3.79 -2.80 13.26
CA LEU A 79 -4.39 -1.82 12.36
C LEU A 79 -5.90 -1.80 12.57
N SER A 80 -6.48 -0.63 12.83
CA SER A 80 -7.93 -0.46 12.86
C SER A 80 -8.41 0.39 11.68
N PHE A 81 -9.63 0.11 11.21
CA PHE A 81 -10.37 0.97 10.29
C PHE A 81 -11.75 1.26 10.86
N ASP A 82 -12.07 2.54 10.97
CA ASP A 82 -13.36 3.05 11.40
C ASP A 82 -13.95 3.95 10.32
N PRO A 83 -15.26 3.86 10.03
CA PRO A 83 -15.88 4.72 9.04
C PRO A 83 -15.82 6.19 9.48
N VAL A 84 -15.58 7.10 8.54
CA VAL A 84 -15.78 8.53 8.81
C VAL A 84 -17.28 8.80 8.80
N GLY A 85 -17.83 9.21 9.94
CA GLY A 85 -19.20 9.68 10.02
C GLY A 85 -19.36 11.00 9.25
N GLY A 86 -20.57 11.31 8.78
CA GLY A 86 -20.84 12.61 8.17
C GLY A 86 -21.82 12.61 6.99
N GLY A 87 -22.19 11.46 6.45
CA GLY A 87 -23.10 11.37 5.31
C GLY A 87 -22.57 10.46 4.19
N PRO A 88 -23.35 10.27 3.12
CA PRO A 88 -22.95 9.43 1.98
C PRO A 88 -21.69 9.93 1.24
N GLU A 89 -21.40 11.23 1.28
CA GLU A 89 -20.22 11.84 0.66
C GLU A 89 -18.89 11.42 1.32
N TYR A 90 -18.94 10.92 2.56
CA TYR A 90 -17.77 10.40 3.28
C TYR A 90 -17.74 8.86 3.32
N SER A 91 -18.61 8.20 2.55
CA SER A 91 -18.77 6.74 2.59
C SER A 91 -17.53 5.95 2.17
N GLU A 92 -16.57 6.58 1.50
CA GLU A 92 -15.28 5.98 1.11
C GLU A 92 -14.14 6.36 2.07
N LEU A 93 -14.37 7.25 3.03
CA LEU A 93 -13.34 7.68 3.96
C LEU A 93 -13.32 6.81 5.22
N VAL A 94 -12.11 6.55 5.71
CA VAL A 94 -11.87 5.81 6.96
C VAL A 94 -10.89 6.55 7.85
N ASN A 95 -11.14 6.51 9.15
CA ASN A 95 -10.14 6.76 10.17
C ASN A 95 -9.40 5.46 10.44
N SER A 96 -8.10 5.54 10.69
CA SER A 96 -7.32 4.35 11.01
C SER A 96 -6.28 4.61 12.08
N THR A 97 -5.95 3.56 12.83
CA THR A 97 -4.84 3.58 13.78
C THR A 97 -3.87 2.45 13.46
N LEU A 98 -2.57 2.72 13.58
CA LEU A 98 -1.50 1.74 13.37
C LEU A 98 -0.59 1.70 14.59
N ASP A 99 -0.53 0.57 15.28
CA ASP A 99 0.49 0.26 16.29
C ASP A 99 1.56 -0.64 15.67
N VAL A 100 2.83 -0.41 15.99
CA VAL A 100 3.97 -1.21 15.50
C VAL A 100 4.86 -1.63 16.67
N TRP A 101 5.29 -2.89 16.71
CA TRP A 101 6.21 -3.33 17.76
C TRP A 101 7.15 -4.43 17.31
N SER A 102 8.20 -4.63 18.11
CA SER A 102 9.09 -5.78 18.01
C SER A 102 9.49 -6.23 19.41
N GLU A 103 9.05 -7.42 19.82
CA GLU A 103 9.44 -8.00 21.12
C GLU A 103 10.94 -8.32 21.13
N SER A 104 11.48 -8.81 20.01
CA SER A 104 12.91 -9.15 19.89
C SER A 104 13.82 -7.91 19.95
N GLU A 105 13.36 -6.78 19.41
CA GLU A 105 14.10 -5.51 19.48
C GLU A 105 13.70 -4.67 20.71
N GLY A 106 12.70 -5.11 21.47
CA GLY A 106 12.30 -4.52 22.75
C GLY A 106 11.62 -3.15 22.65
N PHE A 107 10.92 -2.86 21.55
CA PHE A 107 10.28 -1.56 21.32
C PHE A 107 8.80 -1.66 20.94
N TYR A 108 8.08 -0.59 21.24
CA TYR A 108 6.70 -0.36 20.83
C TYR A 108 6.51 1.10 20.37
N ILE A 109 5.87 1.27 19.22
CA ILE A 109 5.45 2.55 18.64
C ILE A 109 3.92 2.62 18.79
N PRO A 110 3.40 3.57 19.60
CA PRO A 110 1.97 3.71 19.84
C PRO A 110 1.21 4.14 18.59
N SER A 111 -0.12 4.00 18.70
CA SER A 111 -1.09 4.30 17.64
C SER A 111 -0.78 5.61 16.91
N GLN A 112 -0.42 5.48 15.65
CA GLN A 112 -0.39 6.58 14.71
C GLN A 112 -1.79 6.74 14.13
N TYR A 113 -2.36 7.94 14.20
CA TYR A 113 -3.64 8.25 13.56
C TYR A 113 -3.40 8.54 12.09
N LEU A 114 -4.07 7.78 11.23
CA LEU A 114 -3.91 7.85 9.79
C LEU A 114 -5.28 8.08 9.15
N SER A 115 -5.33 8.93 8.13
CA SER A 115 -6.52 9.05 7.27
C SER A 115 -6.41 8.06 6.12
N GLY A 116 -7.56 7.51 5.72
CA GLY A 116 -7.61 6.59 4.59
C GLY A 116 -8.79 6.82 3.65
N VAL A 117 -8.63 6.30 2.44
CA VAL A 117 -9.64 6.29 1.39
C VAL A 117 -9.77 4.89 0.82
N PHE A 118 -11.01 4.45 0.63
CA PHE A 118 -11.34 3.24 -0.11
C PHE A 118 -11.34 3.55 -1.62
N ASP A 119 -10.55 2.79 -2.36
CA ASP A 119 -10.56 2.79 -3.83
C ASP A 119 -11.44 1.63 -4.31
N PRO A 120 -12.64 1.89 -4.86
CA PRO A 120 -13.54 0.85 -5.34
C PRO A 120 -13.03 0.15 -6.61
N VAL A 121 -12.17 0.78 -7.40
CA VAL A 121 -11.59 0.21 -8.62
C VAL A 121 -10.49 -0.77 -8.26
N ALA A 122 -9.56 -0.36 -7.39
CA ALA A 122 -8.49 -1.22 -6.89
C ALA A 122 -8.94 -2.20 -5.80
N LYS A 123 -10.17 -2.04 -5.27
CA LYS A 123 -10.75 -2.81 -4.16
C LYS A 123 -9.82 -2.83 -2.95
N SER A 124 -9.30 -1.64 -2.60
CA SER A 124 -8.27 -1.48 -1.58
C SER A 124 -8.52 -0.26 -0.70
N VAL A 125 -7.97 -0.25 0.52
CA VAL A 125 -7.91 0.95 1.36
C VAL A 125 -6.49 1.48 1.39
N ILE A 126 -6.32 2.75 1.06
CA ILE A 126 -5.04 3.45 1.12
C ILE A 126 -5.04 4.31 2.38
N ILE A 127 -4.02 4.15 3.22
CA ILE A 127 -3.78 4.98 4.42
C ILE A 127 -2.40 5.63 4.34
N GLY A 128 -2.24 6.77 4.99
CA GLY A 128 -0.94 7.40 5.13
C GLY A 128 -0.95 8.54 6.14
N ALA A 129 0.25 8.95 6.54
CA ALA A 129 0.49 10.17 7.29
C ALA A 129 1.79 10.83 6.80
N PRO A 130 1.91 12.16 7.00
CA PRO A 130 3.18 12.85 6.79
C PRO A 130 4.33 12.11 7.49
N ASP A 131 5.45 11.95 6.79
CA ASP A 131 6.69 11.33 7.29
C ASP A 131 6.59 9.86 7.73
N GLN A 132 5.43 9.21 7.59
CA GLN A 132 5.22 7.78 7.92
C GLN A 132 5.06 6.90 6.70
N GLY A 133 5.02 7.49 5.50
CA GLY A 133 4.77 6.76 4.26
C GLY A 133 3.29 6.44 4.07
N ASN A 134 3.03 5.52 3.15
CA ASN A 134 1.70 5.08 2.78
C ASN A 134 1.58 3.56 2.81
N SER A 135 0.36 3.08 3.01
CA SER A 135 0.05 1.65 2.96
C SER A 135 -1.18 1.40 2.14
N THR A 136 -1.10 0.41 1.26
CA THR A 136 -2.24 -0.11 0.50
C THR A 136 -2.67 -1.43 1.10
N ASN A 137 -3.96 -1.54 1.40
CA ASN A 137 -4.56 -2.65 2.11
C ASN A 137 -5.54 -3.36 1.20
N TYR A 138 -5.34 -4.65 0.98
CA TYR A 138 -6.18 -5.49 0.13
C TYR A 138 -6.91 -6.54 0.97
N ARG A 139 -8.14 -6.89 0.60
CA ARG A 139 -8.84 -8.04 1.18
C ARG A 139 -8.51 -9.30 0.38
N LEU A 140 -8.04 -10.33 1.07
CA LEU A 140 -7.83 -11.66 0.53
C LEU A 140 -8.54 -12.68 1.44
N GLY A 141 -9.75 -13.10 1.06
CA GLY A 141 -10.56 -13.99 1.90
C GLY A 141 -10.93 -13.34 3.24
N ASP A 142 -10.55 -13.95 4.35
CA ASP A 142 -10.72 -13.44 5.72
C ASP A 142 -9.50 -12.63 6.23
N GLN A 143 -8.49 -12.44 5.38
CA GLN A 143 -7.25 -11.72 5.70
C GLN A 143 -7.17 -10.36 5.03
N LEU A 144 -6.35 -9.50 5.62
CA LEU A 144 -5.91 -8.26 5.01
C LEU A 144 -4.44 -8.38 4.64
N VAL A 145 -4.09 -7.98 3.43
CA VAL A 145 -2.71 -7.88 2.96
C VAL A 145 -2.34 -6.40 2.91
N MET A 146 -1.41 -5.99 3.74
CA MET A 146 -0.91 -4.62 3.80
C MET A 146 0.44 -4.56 3.09
N VAL A 147 0.52 -3.73 2.05
CA VAL A 147 1.77 -3.31 1.41
C VAL A 147 2.10 -1.94 1.94
N HIS A 148 3.19 -1.84 2.69
CA HIS A 148 3.63 -0.58 3.28
C HIS A 148 4.90 -0.10 2.60
N HIS A 149 4.93 1.19 2.28
CA HIS A 149 6.06 1.89 1.72
C HIS A 149 6.31 3.18 2.49
N LYS A 150 7.53 3.36 2.98
CA LYS A 150 8.02 4.62 3.54
C LYS A 150 9.32 4.95 2.84
N ALA A 151 9.51 6.20 2.46
CA ALA A 151 10.75 6.69 1.88
C ALA A 151 11.05 8.06 2.47
N THR A 152 12.29 8.24 2.90
CA THR A 152 12.88 9.51 3.32
C THR A 152 14.03 9.85 2.38
N GLU A 153 14.69 10.98 2.60
CA GLU A 153 15.89 11.35 1.83
C GLU A 153 17.03 10.34 1.98
N THR A 154 17.08 9.60 3.09
CA THR A 154 18.21 8.74 3.45
C THR A 154 17.83 7.27 3.64
N SER A 155 16.55 6.94 3.77
CA SER A 155 16.06 5.56 3.94
C SER A 155 14.85 5.23 3.07
N ALA A 156 14.63 3.94 2.84
CA ALA A 156 13.35 3.42 2.36
C ALA A 156 13.00 2.11 3.04
N ASP A 157 11.73 1.93 3.31
CA ASP A 157 11.18 0.86 4.12
C ASP A 157 10.08 0.21 3.27
N ASN A 158 10.21 -1.08 3.00
CA ASN A 158 9.18 -1.82 2.29
C ASN A 158 8.81 -3.06 3.11
N SER A 159 7.51 -3.28 3.29
CA SER A 159 7.03 -4.50 3.93
C SER A 159 5.71 -4.99 3.33
N LEU A 160 5.58 -6.31 3.30
CA LEU A 160 4.35 -7.01 3.00
C LEU A 160 3.91 -7.71 4.29
N ARG A 161 2.71 -7.40 4.77
CA ARG A 161 2.20 -7.91 6.04
C ARG A 161 0.85 -8.59 5.82
N TYR A 162 0.69 -9.77 6.38
CA TYR A 162 -0.59 -10.48 6.40
C TYR A 162 -1.24 -10.28 7.76
N LEU A 163 -2.48 -9.82 7.77
CA LEU A 163 -3.24 -9.54 8.97
C LEU A 163 -4.49 -10.40 9.01
N LYS A 164 -4.84 -10.86 10.21
CA LYS A 164 -6.12 -11.50 10.52
C LYS A 164 -7.02 -10.53 11.26
N LYS A 165 -8.32 -10.65 11.03
CA LYS A 165 -9.31 -9.90 11.80
C LYS A 165 -9.31 -10.38 13.25
N ILE A 166 -9.37 -9.44 14.20
CA ILE A 166 -9.50 -9.69 15.64
C ILE A 166 -10.63 -8.82 16.19
N SER A 167 -11.12 -9.13 17.39
CA SER A 167 -12.03 -8.20 18.07
C SER A 167 -11.28 -6.92 18.46
N CYS A 168 -11.98 -5.80 18.47
CA CYS A 168 -11.37 -4.53 18.87
C CYS A 168 -11.09 -4.47 20.37
N GLU A 169 -11.81 -5.25 21.17
CA GLU A 169 -11.52 -5.51 22.58
C GLU A 169 -10.17 -6.22 22.73
N ALA A 170 -9.90 -7.28 21.94
CA ALA A 170 -8.62 -7.99 21.98
C ALA A 170 -7.46 -7.10 21.50
N MET A 171 -7.70 -6.21 20.53
CA MET A 171 -6.72 -5.20 20.12
C MET A 171 -6.39 -4.26 21.29
N LYS A 172 -7.41 -3.76 21.98
CA LYS A 172 -7.25 -2.86 23.13
C LYS A 172 -6.46 -3.53 24.26
N GLU A 173 -6.84 -4.75 24.65
CA GLU A 173 -6.11 -5.51 25.69
C GLU A 173 -4.64 -5.67 25.34
N ARG A 174 -4.34 -6.02 24.08
CA ARG A 174 -2.95 -6.17 23.62
C ARG A 174 -2.20 -4.85 23.63
N ARG A 175 -2.86 -3.74 23.26
CA ARG A 175 -2.26 -2.40 23.31
C ARG A 175 -1.87 -2.03 24.74
N ASP A 176 -2.75 -2.27 25.70
CA ASP A 176 -2.51 -1.99 27.11
C ASP A 176 -1.34 -2.85 27.65
N GLU A 177 -1.27 -4.12 27.26
CA GLU A 177 -0.14 -5.00 27.58
C GLU A 177 1.19 -4.49 27.01
N LEU A 178 1.23 -4.12 25.73
CA LEU A 178 2.44 -3.61 25.07
C LEU A 178 2.96 -2.33 25.72
N HIS A 179 2.06 -1.39 26.05
CA HIS A 179 2.40 -0.17 26.78
C HIS A 179 3.05 -0.45 28.15
N SER A 180 2.67 -1.55 28.81
CA SER A 180 3.18 -1.90 30.14
C SER A 180 4.51 -2.67 30.11
N THR A 181 4.82 -3.34 28.99
CA THR A 181 5.91 -4.33 28.90
C THR A 181 7.08 -3.86 28.04
N LEU A 182 6.83 -3.08 26.99
CA LEU A 182 7.86 -2.65 26.05
C LEU A 182 8.25 -1.20 26.29
N LYS A 183 9.49 -0.86 25.92
CA LYS A 183 9.94 0.53 25.94
C LYS A 183 9.20 1.29 24.86
N LEU A 184 8.55 2.38 25.26
CA LEU A 184 8.04 3.38 24.32
C LEU A 184 9.22 3.91 23.53
N ASN A 185 9.18 3.74 22.21
CA ASN A 185 10.13 4.38 21.31
C ASN A 185 9.46 5.67 20.80
N PRO A 186 9.95 6.87 21.17
CA PRO A 186 9.32 8.13 20.79
C PRO A 186 9.49 8.51 19.30
N GLU A 187 10.19 7.67 18.52
CA GLU A 187 10.80 8.02 17.22
C GLU A 187 11.96 9.02 17.34
#